data_AF-A0A0Q4R244-F1
#
_entry.id   AF-A0A0Q4R244-F1
#
_cell.length_a   1.000
_cell.length_b   1.000
_cell.length_c   1.000
_cell.angle_alpha   90.00
_cell.angle_beta   90.00
_cell.angle_gamma   90.00
#
_symmetry.space_group_name_H-M   'P 1'
#
loop_
_entity.id
_entity.type
_entity.pdbx_description
1 polymer ?
#
loop_
_entity_poly.entity_id
_entity_poly.type
_entity_poly.pdbx_seq_one_letter_code
_entity_poly.pdbx_strand_id
1 'polypeptide(L)' 'MAAIFMVGDGLIGLLQPRRHVDLWKDEALGTEKLVKPFVDRPGRRRLYAVVQIAAGLALAARQKR' A
#
# COMPACT_ATOMS: atom_id res chain seq x y z
N MET A 1 -12.16 -7.43 7.08
CA MET A 1 -10.82 -7.03 7.58
C MET A 1 -9.85 -6.73 6.45
N ALA A 2 -9.48 -7.69 5.59
CA ALA A 2 -8.47 -7.48 4.53
C ALA A 2 -8.77 -6.31 3.59
N ALA A 3 -10.02 -6.14 3.17
CA ALA A 3 -10.43 -5.03 2.31
C ALA A 3 -10.16 -3.64 2.95
N ILE A 4 -10.45 -3.50 4.25
CA ILE A 4 -10.22 -2.25 4.99
C ILE A 4 -8.72 -1.97 5.11
N PHE A 5 -7.92 -3.00 5.41
CA PHE A 5 -6.47 -2.90 5.45
C PHE A 5 -5.87 -2.48 4.10
N MET A 6 -6.33 -3.07 2.99
CA MET A 6 -5.86 -2.70 1.64
C MET A 6 -6.19 -1.25 1.27
N VAL A 7 -7.39 -0.79 1.62
CA VAL A 7 -7.80 0.61 1.37
C VAL A 7 -6.99 1.57 2.25
N GLY A 8 -6.80 1.26 3.53
CA GLY A 8 -6.00 2.08 4.45
C GLY A 8 -4.53 2.18 4.04
N ASP A 9 -3.91 1.04 3.74
CA ASP A 9 -2.50 0.98 3.29
C ASP A 9 -2.31 1.72 1.95
N GLY A 10 -3.25 1.54 1.02
CA GLY A 10 -3.26 2.27 -0.24
C GLY A 10 -3.41 3.78 -0.05
N LEU A 11 -4.30 4.25 0.83
CA LEU A 11 -4.46 5.69 1.13
C LEU A 11 -3.16 6.30 1.70
N ILE A 12 -2.53 5.61 2.67
CA ILE A 12 -1.28 6.08 3.28
C ILE A 12 -0.15 6.05 2.23
N GLY A 13 -0.06 5.00 1.41
CA GLY A 13 0.91 4.91 0.31
C GLY A 13 0.70 5.94 -0.80
N LEU A 14 -0.53 6.44 -0.99
CA LEU A 14 -0.86 7.47 -1.98
C LEU A 14 -0.49 8.87 -1.46
N LEU A 15 -0.89 9.18 -0.23
CA LEU A 15 -0.74 10.51 0.39
C LEU A 15 0.66 10.74 0.97
N GLN A 16 1.27 9.69 1.52
CA GLN A 16 2.56 9.74 2.21
C GLN A 16 3.55 8.69 1.68
N PRO A 17 3.81 8.61 0.36
CA PRO A 17 4.56 7.51 -0.25
C PRO A 17 5.97 7.32 0.32
N ARG A 18 6.69 8.41 0.62
CA ARG A 18 8.06 8.35 1.16
C ARG A 18 8.08 7.82 2.59
N ARG A 19 7.37 8.52 3.49
CA ARG A 19 7.25 8.14 4.91
C ARG A 19 6.67 6.73 5.10
N HIS A 20 5.76 6.34 4.21
CA HIS A 20 5.23 4.99 4.17
C HIS A 20 6.31 3.96 3.79
N VAL A 21 7.05 4.18 2.69
CA VAL A 21 8.17 3.31 2.30
C VAL A 21 9.23 3.23 3.40
N ASP A 22 9.52 4.34 4.07
CA ASP A 22 10.49 4.41 5.16
C ASP A 22 10.04 3.59 6.39
N LEU A 23 8.76 3.65 6.78
CA LEU A 23 8.20 2.78 7.84
C LEU A 23 8.37 1.29 7.53
N TRP A 24 8.13 0.88 6.28
CA TRP A 24 8.32 -0.52 5.86
C TRP A 24 9.79 -0.93 5.73
N LYS A 25 10.68 0.03 5.53
CA LYS A 25 12.12 -0.21 5.47
C LYS A 25 12.71 -0.35 6.87
N ASP A 26 12.36 0.56 7.77
CA ASP A 26 13.03 0.69 9.08
C ASP A 26 12.35 -0.13 10.19
N GLU A 27 11.02 -0.31 10.15
CA GLU A 27 10.28 -0.97 11.25
C GLU A 27 9.78 -2.38 10.92
N ALA A 28 9.64 -2.74 9.64
CA ALA A 28 9.10 -4.03 9.21
C ALA A 28 10.18 -5.09 8.87
N LEU A 29 11.08 -5.37 9.83
CA LEU A 29 11.93 -6.56 9.97
C LEU A 29 12.08 -7.47 8.70
N GLY A 30 12.82 -7.01 7.68
CA GLY A 30 13.19 -7.82 6.52
C GLY A 30 12.32 -7.65 5.26
N THR A 31 11.35 -6.74 5.27
CA THR A 31 10.51 -6.44 4.10
C THR A 31 11.22 -5.55 3.06
N GLU A 32 12.45 -5.11 3.33
CA GLU A 32 13.26 -4.22 2.48
C GLU A 32 13.28 -4.64 1.01
N LYS A 33 13.34 -5.94 0.72
CA LYS A 33 13.35 -6.46 -0.67
C LYS A 33 12.04 -6.17 -1.42
N LEU A 34 10.90 -6.17 -0.73
CA LEU A 34 9.59 -5.89 -1.31
C LEU A 34 9.38 -4.38 -1.51
N VAL A 35 10.00 -3.55 -0.69
CA VAL A 35 9.91 -2.08 -0.82
C VAL A 35 10.94 -1.50 -1.78
N LYS A 36 12.05 -2.21 -2.03
CA LYS A 36 13.16 -1.83 -2.94
C LYS A 36 12.73 -1.30 -4.32
N PRO A 37 11.68 -1.83 -4.99
CA PRO A 37 11.22 -1.30 -6.28
C PRO A 37 10.60 0.11 -6.20
N PHE A 38 10.18 0.52 -5.00
CA PHE A 38 9.45 1.75 -4.72
C PHE A 38 10.33 2.84 -4.06
N VAL A 39 11.49 2.47 -3.53
CA VAL A 39 12.51 3.39 -3.02
C VAL A 39 12.90 4.39 -4.12
N ASP A 40 12.93 5.68 -3.78
CA ASP A 40 13.17 6.81 -4.67
C ASP A 40 12.21 6.97 -5.88
N ARG A 41 11.13 6.17 -5.93
CA ARG A 41 10.11 6.24 -6.99
C ARG A 41 8.71 6.44 -6.43
N PRO A 42 8.41 7.64 -5.88
CA PRO A 42 7.10 7.91 -5.25
C PRO A 42 5.93 7.73 -6.22
N GLY A 43 6.11 7.99 -7.52
CA GLY A 43 5.08 7.76 -8.54
C GLY A 43 4.67 6.28 -8.66
N ARG A 44 5.62 5.34 -8.57
CA ARG A 44 5.33 3.90 -8.63
C ARG A 44 4.55 3.43 -7.40
N ARG A 45 4.90 3.94 -6.20
CA ARG A 45 4.14 3.62 -4.98
C ARG A 45 2.72 4.17 -5.02
N ARG A 46 2.54 5.38 -5.55
CA ARG A 46 1.19 5.96 -5.76
C ARG A 46 0.35 5.13 -6.72
N LEU A 47 0.91 4.68 -7.84
CA LEU A 47 0.20 3.82 -8.78
C LEU A 47 -0.19 2.49 -8.12
N TYR A 48 0.74 1.87 -7.40
CA TYR A 48 0.46 0.63 -6.64
C TYR A 48 -0.62 0.85 -5.57
N ALA A 49 -0.60 1.99 -4.87
CA ALA A 49 -1.63 2.37 -3.92
C ALA A 49 -3.02 2.50 -4.57
N VAL A 50 -3.12 3.12 -5.75
CA VAL A 50 -4.40 3.20 -6.49
C VAL A 50 -4.92 1.80 -6.81
N VAL A 51 -4.06 0.90 -7.29
CA VAL A 51 -4.42 -0.50 -7.56
C VAL A 51 -4.89 -1.21 -6.29
N GLN A 52 -4.20 -0.98 -5.16
CA GLN A 52 -4.51 -1.58 -3.87
C GLN A 52 -5.85 -1.10 -3.31
N ILE A 53 -6.17 0.19 -3.43
CA ILE A 53 -7.47 0.75 -3.07
C ILE A 53 -8.56 0.13 -3.94
N ALA A 54 -8.37 0.10 -5.27
CA ALA A 54 -9.35 -0.48 -6.18
C ALA A 54 -9.61 -1.97 -5.89
N ALA A 55 -8.55 -2.73 -5.61
CA ALA A 55 -8.65 -4.13 -5.21
C ALA A 55 -9.40 -4.28 -3.87
N GLY A 56 -9.09 -3.46 -2.87
CA GLY A 56 -9.78 -3.47 -1.57
C GLY A 56 -11.27 -3.14 -1.70
N LEU A 57 -11.62 -2.15 -2.53
CA LEU A 57 -13.02 -1.80 -2.83
C LEU A 57 -13.74 -2.94 -3.57
N ALA A 58 -13.10 -3.57 -4.56
CA ALA A 58 -13.66 -4.72 -5.26
C ALA A 58 -13.88 -5.91 -4.32
N LEU A 59 -12.95 -6.16 -3.40
CA LEU A 59 -13.05 -7.23 -2.39
C LEU A 59 -14.15 -6.93 -1.37
N ALA A 60 -14.30 -5.68 -0.94
CA ALA A 60 -15.40 -5.24 -0.08
C ALA A 60 -16.76 -5.41 -0.78
N ALA A 61 -16.86 -5.01 -2.05
CA ALA A 61 -18.08 -5.17 -2.85
C ALA A 61 -18.44 -6.64 -3.10
N ARG A 62 -17.44 -7.53 -3.19
CA ARG A 62 -17.64 -8.98 -3.32
C ARG A 62 -17.89 -9.68 -1.99
N GLN A 63 -17.51 -9.09 -0.86
CA GLN A 63 -17.95 -9.51 0.47
C GLN A 63 -19.43 -9.13 0.64
N LYS A 64 -20.31 -9.91 0.01
CA LYS A 64 -21.73 -9.93 0.34
C LYS A 64 -21.88 -10.42 1.79
N ARG A 65 -22.70 -9.70 2.55
CA ARG A 65 -23.26 -10.20 3.82
C ARG A 65 -24.13 -11.42 3.56
#